data_AF-A0A522GBK0-F1
#
_entry.id   AF-A0A522GBK0-F1
#
_cell.length_a   1.000
_cell.length_b   1.000
_cell.length_c   1.000
_cell.angle_alpha   90.00
_cell.angle_beta   90.00
_cell.angle_gamma   90.00
#
_symmetry.space_group_name_H-M   'P 1'
#
loop_
_entity.id
_entity.type
_entity.pdbx_description
1 polymer ?
#
loop_
_entity_poly.entity_id
_entity_poly.type
_entity_poly.pdbx_seq_one_letter_code
_entity_poly.pdbx_strand_id
1 'polypeptide(L)'
;MNIKQLFFITFFLTVGTLFAQVTINNIQVATTLISVDASTPNDSNLYSWSEISNSKQGVHISVLTSEKAEIYLQKNNSWINFNTWNWGFMTRLEIKYDNGSWQVIFSNQTKDATGWIQSPFSTLGHHTMSVKWISIGGVTYIRDYDVFIVAQCQKFYKDNYGNTLTTWEGENPDRVILISEGFDPYNTTYSEYLRFKGKDLFEPLLQAGYKIYFLNYIYNSQDMRNSAAIFHSASNYVSSLNSNNSMVAAGVSMGGVIARYALAKAENNGSPLPYYKFVSIDAPQQGAIFSPAFQDYIEEKGASDFQKHGLDNNAAKQLLFYNIYGNLHTSFYNELNNLNGGTGYPSLTENIGISFSNGTPNSGNGRWV
;
A
#
# COMPACT_ATOMS: atom_id res chain seq x y z
N MET A 1 -33.01 25.45 12.98
CA MET A 1 -31.82 24.59 12.80
C MET A 1 -31.83 24.13 11.35
N ASN A 2 -30.78 24.41 10.56
CA ASN A 2 -30.88 24.43 9.09
C ASN A 2 -30.05 23.33 8.42
N ILE A 3 -30.64 22.63 7.44
CA ILE A 3 -30.05 21.50 6.71
C ILE A 3 -29.10 22.04 5.64
N LYS A 4 -27.87 22.42 6.04
CA LYS A 4 -26.85 22.98 5.14
C LYS A 4 -25.40 22.52 5.41
N GLN A 5 -25.19 21.44 6.15
CA GLN A 5 -23.88 20.81 6.35
C GLN A 5 -23.98 19.29 6.22
N LEU A 6 -24.30 18.82 5.01
CA LEU A 6 -24.29 17.40 4.67
C LEU A 6 -23.72 17.23 3.25
N PHE A 7 -22.72 16.35 3.13
CA PHE A 7 -22.09 15.87 1.89
C PHE A 7 -21.75 16.86 0.77
N PHE A 8 -20.49 17.28 0.73
CA PHE A 8 -19.78 17.54 -0.54
C PHE A 8 -18.88 16.34 -0.85
N ILE A 9 -19.46 15.31 -1.49
CA ILE A 9 -18.71 14.31 -2.25
C ILE A 9 -19.23 14.44 -3.68
N THR A 10 -18.41 15.04 -4.55
CA THR A 10 -18.82 15.41 -5.89
C THR A 10 -18.87 14.18 -6.79
N PHE A 11 -20.08 13.67 -7.03
CA PHE A 11 -20.35 12.66 -8.05
C PHE A 11 -19.96 13.18 -9.44
N PHE A 12 -19.01 12.54 -10.11
CA PHE A 12 -18.79 12.74 -11.55
C PHE A 12 -19.40 11.59 -12.35
N LEU A 13 -20.52 11.89 -13.01
CA LEU A 13 -21.15 11.06 -14.02
C LEU A 13 -20.37 11.22 -15.34
N THR A 14 -19.26 10.50 -15.48
CA THR A 14 -18.51 10.38 -16.74
C THR A 14 -18.06 8.95 -16.96
N VAL A 15 -18.48 8.36 -18.08
CA VAL A 15 -17.97 7.06 -18.55
C VAL A 15 -16.48 7.22 -18.88
N GLY A 16 -15.64 6.45 -18.19
CA GLY A 16 -14.20 6.42 -18.43
C GLY A 16 -13.55 5.26 -17.68
N THR A 17 -13.07 4.26 -18.42
CA THR A 17 -12.12 3.27 -17.90
C THR A 17 -10.79 3.98 -17.60
N LEU A 18 -10.31 3.94 -16.35
CA LEU A 18 -9.14 4.69 -15.90
C LEU A 18 -7.98 3.75 -15.55
N PHE A 19 -6.93 3.79 -16.39
CA PHE A 19 -5.68 3.01 -16.39
C PHE A 19 -4.54 3.53 -15.45
N ALA A 20 -3.58 2.66 -15.04
CA ALA A 20 -2.20 2.76 -15.61
C ALA A 20 -0.94 2.30 -14.78
N GLN A 21 -0.89 2.33 -13.44
CA GLN A 21 0.35 2.17 -12.64
C GLN A 21 1.15 0.82 -12.76
N VAL A 22 2.22 0.76 -13.57
CA VAL A 22 3.03 -0.47 -13.78
C VAL A 22 4.47 -0.31 -13.27
N THR A 23 5.03 -1.38 -12.66
CA THR A 23 6.47 -1.45 -12.34
C THR A 23 7.31 -1.59 -13.62
N ILE A 24 8.04 -0.54 -14.01
CA ILE A 24 8.98 -0.59 -15.13
C ILE A 24 10.40 -0.38 -14.60
N ASN A 25 11.23 -1.44 -14.69
CA ASN A 25 12.69 -1.41 -14.57
C ASN A 25 13.28 -0.74 -13.32
N ASN A 26 13.14 -1.38 -12.15
CA ASN A 26 13.79 -1.03 -10.87
C ASN A 26 13.35 0.31 -10.24
N ILE A 27 12.08 0.68 -10.40
CA ILE A 27 11.50 1.93 -9.90
C ILE A 27 10.17 1.61 -9.19
N GLN A 28 9.99 2.04 -7.94
CA GLN A 28 8.66 2.12 -7.30
C GLN A 28 7.87 3.21 -7.99
N VAL A 29 6.94 2.79 -8.84
CA VAL A 29 5.96 3.66 -9.50
C VAL A 29 4.72 3.77 -8.63
N ALA A 30 4.35 5.01 -8.31
CA ALA A 30 3.06 5.34 -7.71
C ALA A 30 2.22 6.26 -8.61
N THR A 31 0.98 6.50 -8.17
CA THR A 31 -0.08 7.40 -8.68
C THR A 31 -0.75 7.06 -10.02
N THR A 32 -1.31 5.86 -10.13
CA THR A 32 -2.61 5.67 -10.81
C THR A 32 -3.37 4.51 -10.19
N LEU A 33 -4.68 4.66 -10.00
CA LEU A 33 -5.53 3.59 -9.49
C LEU A 33 -5.62 2.49 -10.58
N ILE A 34 -5.25 1.24 -10.27
CA ILE A 34 -5.59 0.10 -11.14
C ILE A 34 -6.34 -0.96 -10.33
N SER A 35 -7.45 -1.43 -10.88
CA SER A 35 -8.03 -2.72 -10.56
C SER A 35 -7.19 -3.84 -11.20
N VAL A 36 -6.26 -4.44 -10.44
CA VAL A 36 -5.46 -5.58 -10.94
C VAL A 36 -6.05 -6.89 -10.44
N ASP A 37 -6.82 -7.54 -11.30
CA ASP A 37 -7.38 -8.88 -11.05
C ASP A 37 -6.37 -9.97 -11.40
N ALA A 38 -5.36 -10.11 -10.54
CA ALA A 38 -4.33 -11.15 -10.63
C ALA A 38 -4.01 -11.73 -9.26
N SER A 39 -3.27 -12.83 -9.24
CA SER A 39 -2.87 -13.50 -8.00
C SER A 39 -1.49 -14.14 -8.12
N THR A 40 -0.85 -14.34 -6.97
CA THR A 40 0.39 -15.09 -6.81
C THR A 40 0.11 -16.41 -6.06
N PRO A 41 1.03 -17.41 -6.06
CA PRO A 41 0.74 -18.72 -5.47
C PRO A 41 0.58 -18.74 -3.94
N ASN A 42 -0.24 -19.64 -3.42
CA ASN A 42 -0.38 -19.94 -1.98
C ASN A 42 0.72 -20.91 -1.47
N ASP A 43 1.97 -20.70 -1.91
CA ASP A 43 3.15 -21.47 -1.50
C ASP A 43 4.34 -20.54 -1.30
N SER A 44 4.83 -20.43 -0.07
CA SER A 44 5.93 -19.54 0.31
C SER A 44 7.26 -19.91 -0.35
N ASN A 45 7.42 -21.14 -0.82
CA ASN A 45 8.65 -21.64 -1.44
C ASN A 45 8.84 -21.18 -2.90
N LEU A 46 7.79 -20.67 -3.55
CA LEU A 46 7.84 -20.22 -4.95
C LEU A 46 8.35 -18.78 -5.09
N TYR A 47 8.47 -18.04 -4.00
CA TYR A 47 8.92 -16.65 -3.95
C TYR A 47 10.43 -16.57 -3.72
N SER A 48 11.16 -15.92 -4.62
CA SER A 48 12.60 -15.69 -4.52
C SER A 48 12.91 -14.20 -4.50
N TRP A 49 13.50 -13.74 -3.40
CA TRP A 49 13.79 -12.32 -3.14
C TRP A 49 15.22 -11.95 -3.54
N SER A 50 15.40 -10.72 -4.04
CA SER A 50 16.70 -10.14 -4.35
C SER A 50 16.76 -8.65 -4.01
N GLU A 51 17.92 -8.17 -3.57
CA GLU A 51 18.19 -6.74 -3.43
C GLU A 51 18.37 -6.14 -4.81
N ILE A 52 17.70 -5.01 -5.06
CA ILE A 52 17.75 -4.29 -6.34
C ILE A 52 18.18 -2.83 -6.12
N SER A 53 18.69 -2.19 -7.18
CA SER A 53 19.28 -0.86 -7.06
C SER A 53 18.27 0.19 -6.57
N ASN A 54 18.53 0.75 -5.40
CA ASN A 54 17.76 1.85 -4.81
C ASN A 54 18.28 3.24 -5.24
N SER A 55 18.75 3.37 -6.48
CA SER A 55 19.29 4.64 -7.03
C SER A 55 18.25 5.50 -7.77
N LYS A 56 17.03 4.96 -7.93
CA LYS A 56 15.95 5.59 -8.68
C LYS A 56 14.58 5.06 -8.24
N GLN A 57 13.95 5.71 -7.27
CA GLN A 57 12.52 5.54 -7.02
C GLN A 57 11.74 6.60 -7.80
N GLY A 58 10.50 6.36 -8.24
CA GLY A 58 9.89 7.33 -9.13
C GLY A 58 8.48 7.09 -9.63
N VAL A 59 7.69 8.15 -9.55
CA VAL A 59 6.23 8.16 -9.60
C VAL A 59 5.74 8.54 -11.00
N HIS A 60 4.72 7.83 -11.50
CA HIS A 60 4.00 8.18 -12.73
C HIS A 60 2.75 8.98 -12.38
N ILE A 61 2.67 10.23 -12.83
CA ILE A 61 1.55 11.12 -12.49
C ILE A 61 0.70 11.35 -13.74
N SER A 62 -0.54 10.86 -13.70
CA SER A 62 -1.54 11.25 -14.69
C SER A 62 -1.83 12.74 -14.57
N VAL A 63 -1.72 13.48 -15.68
CA VAL A 63 -2.20 14.88 -15.73
C VAL A 63 -3.72 14.95 -15.99
N LEU A 64 -4.33 13.87 -16.47
CA LEU A 64 -5.74 13.87 -16.89
C LEU A 64 -6.75 13.79 -15.73
N THR A 65 -6.34 13.30 -14.56
CA THR A 65 -7.25 13.17 -13.42
C THR A 65 -7.71 14.53 -12.91
N SER A 66 -8.95 14.59 -12.41
CA SER A 66 -9.53 15.78 -11.76
C SER A 66 -9.24 15.82 -10.26
N GLU A 67 -8.95 14.69 -9.65
CA GLU A 67 -8.68 14.54 -8.22
C GLU A 67 -7.27 15.02 -7.84
N LYS A 68 -7.16 15.69 -6.69
CA LYS A 68 -5.88 16.08 -6.11
C LYS A 68 -5.25 14.87 -5.41
N ALA A 69 -4.31 14.21 -6.09
CA ALA A 69 -3.52 13.14 -5.49
C ALA A 69 -2.45 13.71 -4.55
N GLU A 70 -2.28 13.07 -3.38
CA GLU A 70 -1.10 13.22 -2.55
C GLU A 70 0.05 12.38 -3.16
N ILE A 71 1.26 12.94 -3.23
CA ILE A 71 2.44 12.27 -3.78
C ILE A 71 3.46 12.09 -2.66
N TYR A 72 4.07 10.92 -2.54
CA TYR A 72 5.09 10.60 -1.54
C TYR A 72 6.39 10.26 -2.25
N LEU A 73 7.50 10.85 -1.81
CA LEU A 73 8.78 10.75 -2.48
C LEU A 73 9.91 10.58 -1.46
N GLN A 74 10.99 9.94 -1.88
CA GLN A 74 12.24 9.86 -1.13
C GLN A 74 13.11 11.08 -1.45
N LYS A 75 13.57 11.76 -0.40
CA LYS A 75 14.57 12.83 -0.49
C LYS A 75 15.75 12.40 -1.37
N ASN A 76 16.11 13.24 -2.35
CA ASN A 76 17.22 13.05 -3.29
C ASN A 76 17.20 11.80 -4.20
N ASN A 77 16.28 10.84 -3.99
CA ASN A 77 16.22 9.56 -4.71
C ASN A 77 14.99 9.44 -5.65
N SER A 78 14.15 10.47 -5.69
CA SER A 78 12.88 10.43 -6.40
C SER A 78 12.89 11.06 -7.78
N TRP A 79 12.18 10.39 -8.69
CA TRP A 79 11.96 10.78 -10.07
C TRP A 79 10.47 10.84 -10.37
N ILE A 80 10.08 11.60 -11.39
CA ILE A 80 8.69 11.85 -11.73
C ILE A 80 8.52 11.74 -13.24
N ASN A 81 7.44 11.12 -13.70
CA ASN A 81 7.06 11.07 -15.11
C ASN A 81 5.59 11.46 -15.25
N PHE A 82 5.31 12.58 -15.91
CA PHE A 82 3.94 13.04 -16.16
C PHE A 82 3.44 12.47 -17.47
N ASN A 83 2.23 11.92 -17.48
CA ASN A 83 1.68 11.27 -18.67
C ASN A 83 0.17 11.48 -18.86
N THR A 84 -0.28 11.21 -20.09
CA THR A 84 -1.68 11.19 -20.54
C THR A 84 -2.17 9.77 -20.86
N TRP A 85 -1.36 8.74 -20.61
CA TRP A 85 -1.70 7.32 -20.82
C TRP A 85 -2.11 6.94 -22.26
N ASN A 86 -1.71 7.72 -23.27
CA ASN A 86 -2.20 7.66 -24.66
C ASN A 86 -3.63 8.17 -24.91
N TRP A 87 -4.30 8.76 -23.91
CA TRP A 87 -5.66 9.34 -24.05
C TRP A 87 -5.65 10.77 -24.61
N GLY A 88 -4.51 11.21 -25.14
CA GLY A 88 -4.28 12.54 -25.68
C GLY A 88 -2.80 12.87 -25.67
N PHE A 89 -2.44 14.03 -26.23
CA PHE A 89 -1.05 14.50 -26.25
C PHE A 89 -0.93 15.91 -25.68
N MET A 90 0.18 16.11 -24.98
CA MET A 90 0.67 17.39 -24.51
C MET A 90 1.60 17.99 -25.57
N THR A 91 1.48 19.29 -25.84
CA THR A 91 2.37 20.07 -26.73
C THR A 91 3.42 20.89 -25.96
N ARG A 92 3.15 21.10 -24.68
CA ARG A 92 4.02 21.78 -23.70
C ARG A 92 3.69 21.27 -22.30
N LEU A 93 4.71 21.14 -21.44
CA LEU A 93 4.53 20.93 -20.01
C LEU A 93 5.52 21.80 -19.22
N GLU A 94 5.02 22.44 -18.17
CA GLU A 94 5.74 23.23 -17.20
C GLU A 94 5.46 22.73 -15.78
N ILE A 95 6.44 22.80 -14.89
CA ILE A 95 6.29 22.47 -13.48
C ILE A 95 6.76 23.66 -12.63
N LYS A 96 6.05 23.96 -11.55
CA LYS A 96 6.46 24.92 -10.52
C LYS A 96 6.50 24.17 -9.19
N TYR A 97 7.68 24.11 -8.59
CA TYR A 97 7.90 23.50 -7.27
C TYR A 97 7.82 24.58 -6.19
N ASP A 98 7.03 24.33 -5.15
CA ASP A 98 6.75 25.26 -4.06
C ASP A 98 6.40 26.68 -4.56
N ASN A 99 6.96 27.71 -3.92
CA ASN A 99 6.84 29.12 -4.31
C ASN A 99 7.85 29.52 -5.40
N GLY A 100 8.42 28.56 -6.13
CA GLY A 100 9.38 28.79 -7.21
C GLY A 100 8.76 29.33 -8.50
N SER A 101 9.59 29.46 -9.53
CA SER A 101 9.17 29.82 -10.89
C SER A 101 8.75 28.60 -11.70
N TRP A 102 7.90 28.82 -12.71
CA TRP A 102 7.60 27.80 -13.72
C TRP A 102 8.85 27.40 -14.52
N GLN A 103 9.15 26.11 -14.54
CA GLN A 103 10.22 25.49 -15.32
C GLN A 103 9.61 24.75 -16.52
N VAL A 104 10.09 25.05 -17.73
CA VAL A 104 9.65 24.36 -18.95
C VAL A 104 10.34 23.01 -19.04
N ILE A 105 9.57 21.93 -19.02
CA ILE A 105 10.07 20.55 -19.18
C ILE A 105 10.19 20.20 -20.66
N PHE A 106 9.16 20.54 -21.45
CA PHE A 106 9.22 20.54 -22.90
C PHE A 106 8.22 21.53 -23.49
N SER A 107 8.48 21.94 -24.73
CA SER A 107 7.61 22.81 -25.52
C SER A 107 7.78 22.51 -27.01
N ASN A 108 6.74 22.72 -27.81
CA ASN A 108 6.73 22.49 -29.26
C ASN A 108 7.04 21.02 -29.63
N GLN A 109 6.60 20.09 -28.77
CA GLN A 109 6.76 18.64 -28.94
C GLN A 109 5.47 17.96 -28.54
N THR A 110 4.94 17.10 -29.41
CA THR A 110 3.76 16.26 -29.12
C THR A 110 4.21 15.03 -28.34
N LYS A 111 3.80 14.93 -27.07
CA LYS A 111 4.19 13.85 -26.15
C LYS A 111 3.00 13.35 -25.34
N ASP A 112 2.95 12.04 -25.14
CA ASP A 112 2.07 11.35 -24.19
C ASP A 112 2.69 11.26 -22.79
N ALA A 113 4.02 11.36 -22.68
CA ALA A 113 4.76 11.35 -21.42
C ALA A 113 5.97 12.31 -21.42
N THR A 114 6.36 12.83 -20.25
CA THR A 114 7.60 13.62 -20.11
C THR A 114 8.87 12.79 -20.25
N GLY A 115 8.80 11.52 -19.86
CA GLY A 115 9.97 10.75 -19.44
C GLY A 115 10.33 11.06 -17.98
N TRP A 116 11.36 10.38 -17.47
CA TRP A 116 11.79 10.49 -16.08
C TRP A 116 12.58 11.78 -15.81
N ILE A 117 12.06 12.62 -14.91
CA ILE A 117 12.67 13.86 -14.43
C ILE A 117 13.05 13.66 -12.96
N GLN A 118 14.26 14.02 -12.54
CA GLN A 118 14.61 13.96 -11.11
C GLN A 118 13.87 15.07 -10.34
N SER A 119 13.31 14.72 -9.18
CA SER A 119 12.64 15.67 -8.30
C SER A 119 13.67 16.59 -7.60
N PRO A 120 13.40 17.91 -7.47
CA PRO A 120 14.31 18.84 -6.80
C PRO A 120 14.21 18.82 -5.26
N PHE A 121 13.28 18.03 -4.68
CA PHE A 121 13.01 18.07 -3.25
C PHE A 121 14.14 17.44 -2.42
N SER A 122 14.79 18.28 -1.62
CA SER A 122 15.95 17.96 -0.78
C SER A 122 15.70 18.15 0.73
N THR A 123 14.53 18.65 1.12
CA THR A 123 14.06 18.76 2.51
C THR A 123 12.97 17.72 2.79
N LEU A 124 12.81 17.33 4.05
CA LEU A 124 11.75 16.41 4.49
C LEU A 124 10.47 17.18 4.80
N GLY A 125 9.32 16.53 4.71
CA GLY A 125 8.03 17.10 5.08
C GLY A 125 7.12 17.43 3.89
N HIS A 126 6.21 18.39 4.07
CA HIS A 126 5.23 18.80 3.06
C HIS A 126 5.80 19.86 2.12
N HIS A 127 5.52 19.67 0.84
CA HIS A 127 5.89 20.48 -0.31
C HIS A 127 4.68 20.59 -1.25
N THR A 128 4.76 21.49 -2.22
CA THR A 128 3.72 21.66 -3.25
C THR A 128 4.31 21.63 -4.66
N MET A 129 3.51 21.19 -5.62
CA MET A 129 3.91 21.14 -7.02
C MET A 129 2.73 21.52 -7.91
N SER A 130 2.86 22.59 -8.68
CA SER A 130 1.90 22.92 -9.75
C SER A 130 2.42 22.38 -11.08
N VAL A 131 1.55 21.74 -11.86
CA VAL A 131 1.85 21.25 -13.22
C VAL A 131 0.91 21.93 -14.19
N LYS A 132 1.46 22.48 -15.27
CA LYS A 132 0.72 23.14 -16.33
C LYS A 132 1.06 22.46 -17.65
N TRP A 133 0.06 22.05 -18.41
CA TRP A 133 0.28 21.50 -19.74
C TRP A 133 -0.71 22.09 -20.74
N ILE A 134 -0.31 22.04 -22.01
CA ILE A 134 -1.14 22.46 -23.14
C ILE A 134 -1.44 21.22 -23.96
N SER A 135 -2.71 20.98 -24.31
CA SER A 135 -3.09 19.85 -25.17
C SER A 135 -2.74 20.12 -26.64
N ILE A 136 -2.89 19.10 -27.49
CA ILE A 136 -2.82 19.26 -28.95
C ILE A 136 -3.86 20.26 -29.52
N GLY A 137 -4.98 20.46 -28.81
CA GLY A 137 -5.99 21.47 -29.15
C GLY A 137 -5.70 22.88 -28.61
N GLY A 138 -4.52 23.13 -28.04
CA GLY A 138 -4.14 24.44 -27.47
C GLY A 138 -4.78 24.77 -26.11
N VAL A 139 -5.59 23.87 -25.55
CA VAL A 139 -6.23 24.08 -24.24
C VAL A 139 -5.18 23.95 -23.14
N THR A 140 -5.06 24.97 -22.29
CA THR A 140 -4.16 24.97 -21.13
C THR A 140 -4.88 24.43 -19.90
N TYR A 141 -4.22 23.53 -19.19
CA TYR A 141 -4.68 22.97 -17.91
C TYR A 141 -3.63 23.23 -16.84
N ILE A 142 -4.08 23.36 -15.59
CA ILE A 142 -3.24 23.45 -14.39
C ILE A 142 -3.76 22.45 -13.36
N ARG A 143 -2.84 21.83 -12.61
CA ARG A 143 -3.09 21.00 -11.43
C ARG A 143 -2.11 21.37 -10.34
N ASP A 144 -2.56 21.28 -9.09
CA ASP A 144 -1.74 21.47 -7.90
C ASP A 144 -1.75 20.17 -7.09
N TYR A 145 -0.57 19.69 -6.70
CA TYR A 145 -0.37 18.47 -5.93
C TYR A 145 0.29 18.80 -4.59
N ASP A 146 -0.10 18.05 -3.54
CA ASP A 146 0.67 18.00 -2.30
C ASP A 146 1.74 16.91 -2.45
N VAL A 147 2.96 17.25 -2.06
CA VAL A 147 4.10 16.32 -2.12
C VAL A 147 4.68 16.15 -0.72
N PHE A 148 4.95 14.92 -0.34
CA PHE A 148 5.41 14.56 1.00
C PHE A 148 6.73 13.81 0.90
N ILE A 149 7.78 14.37 1.50
CA ILE A 149 9.14 13.89 1.36
C ILE A 149 9.56 13.14 2.62
N VAL A 150 9.89 11.86 2.46
CA VAL A 150 10.47 11.00 3.50
C VAL A 150 11.97 10.84 3.29
N ALA A 151 12.67 10.35 4.33
CA ALA A 151 14.07 9.96 4.20
C ALA A 151 14.22 8.87 3.12
N GLN A 152 15.32 8.89 2.37
CA GLN A 152 15.68 7.81 1.46
C GLN A 152 15.75 6.49 2.25
N CYS A 153 15.18 5.41 1.70
CA CYS A 153 15.33 4.09 2.31
C CYS A 153 16.77 3.58 2.13
N GLN A 154 17.27 2.75 3.04
CA GLN A 154 18.61 2.20 2.89
C GLN A 154 18.67 1.13 1.81
N LYS A 155 17.64 0.26 1.74
CA LYS A 155 17.59 -0.89 0.85
C LYS A 155 16.21 -1.11 0.26
N PHE A 156 16.20 -1.71 -0.93
CA PHE A 156 15.01 -2.05 -1.67
C PHE A 156 15.18 -3.46 -2.28
N TYR A 157 14.17 -4.30 -2.10
CA TYR A 157 14.18 -5.69 -2.57
C TYR A 157 12.90 -5.99 -3.32
N LYS A 158 12.99 -6.95 -4.23
CA LYS A 158 11.88 -7.40 -5.05
C LYS A 158 11.92 -8.92 -5.21
N ASP A 159 10.75 -9.55 -5.24
CA ASP A 159 10.63 -10.96 -5.60
C ASP A 159 10.36 -11.19 -7.10
N ASN A 160 10.36 -12.46 -7.49
CA ASN A 160 10.06 -12.94 -8.83
C ASN A 160 8.60 -12.70 -9.31
N TYR A 161 7.67 -12.30 -8.44
CA TYR A 161 6.28 -12.02 -8.78
C TYR A 161 5.95 -10.52 -8.85
N GLY A 162 6.73 -9.67 -8.18
CA GLY A 162 6.54 -8.22 -8.18
C GLY A 162 6.41 -7.59 -6.79
N ASN A 163 6.31 -8.38 -5.72
CA ASN A 163 6.17 -7.86 -4.37
C ASN A 163 7.49 -7.20 -3.94
N THR A 164 7.41 -6.24 -3.02
CA THR A 164 8.56 -5.41 -2.65
C THR A 164 8.76 -5.28 -1.16
N LEU A 165 10.03 -5.18 -0.75
CA LEU A 165 10.43 -4.84 0.61
C LEU A 165 11.23 -3.54 0.58
N THR A 166 10.84 -2.57 1.39
CA THR A 166 11.55 -1.29 1.53
C THR A 166 12.03 -1.12 2.97
N THR A 167 13.32 -0.83 3.17
CA THR A 167 13.92 -0.82 4.52
C THR A 167 14.35 0.58 4.96
N TRP A 168 13.90 0.99 6.14
CA TRP A 168 14.50 2.09 6.90
C TRP A 168 15.23 1.55 8.12
N GLU A 169 16.44 2.05 8.38
CA GLU A 169 17.32 1.57 9.44
C GLU A 169 17.66 2.70 10.42
N GLY A 170 17.51 2.44 11.72
CA GLY A 170 18.08 3.24 12.80
C GLY A 170 19.59 3.04 12.95
N GLU A 171 20.21 3.73 13.92
CA GLU A 171 21.62 3.53 14.23
C GLU A 171 21.85 2.19 14.94
N ASN A 172 22.78 1.37 14.41
CA ASN A 172 23.20 0.07 14.96
C ASN A 172 22.04 -0.92 15.26
N PRO A 173 21.28 -1.38 14.25
CA PRO A 173 20.03 -2.09 14.51
C PRO A 173 20.20 -3.52 15.03
N ASP A 174 19.72 -3.77 16.26
CA ASP A 174 19.63 -5.08 16.93
C ASP A 174 18.23 -5.73 16.80
N ARG A 175 17.23 -4.93 16.41
CA ARG A 175 15.82 -5.33 16.33
C ARG A 175 15.26 -5.05 14.94
N VAL A 176 14.46 -5.98 14.45
CA VAL A 176 13.84 -5.91 13.12
C VAL A 176 12.33 -5.93 13.25
N ILE A 177 11.64 -5.13 12.46
CA ILE A 177 10.19 -5.20 12.27
C ILE A 177 9.92 -5.51 10.80
N LEU A 178 9.13 -6.54 10.52
CA LEU A 178 8.50 -6.71 9.21
C LEU A 178 7.03 -6.29 9.31
N ILE A 179 6.64 -5.30 8.53
CA ILE A 179 5.29 -4.73 8.52
C ILE A 179 4.57 -5.12 7.23
N SER A 180 3.44 -5.83 7.36
CA SER A 180 2.49 -6.02 6.28
C SER A 180 1.61 -4.78 6.10
N GLU A 181 1.47 -4.30 4.87
CA GLU A 181 0.51 -3.25 4.51
C GLU A 181 -0.96 -3.67 4.70
N GLY A 182 -1.85 -2.68 4.67
CA GLY A 182 -3.30 -2.84 4.80
C GLY A 182 -4.03 -3.13 3.49
N PHE A 183 -5.35 -3.00 3.52
CA PHE A 183 -6.20 -3.15 2.33
C PHE A 183 -6.11 -1.90 1.46
N ASP A 184 -5.71 -2.10 0.21
CA ASP A 184 -5.44 -1.09 -0.80
C ASP A 184 -5.71 -1.70 -2.19
N PRO A 185 -6.99 -1.91 -2.56
CA PRO A 185 -7.37 -2.65 -3.76
C PRO A 185 -6.89 -1.99 -5.07
N TYR A 186 -6.36 -0.76 -5.00
CA TYR A 186 -5.85 -0.02 -6.16
C TYR A 186 -4.32 0.14 -6.17
N ASN A 187 -3.60 -0.51 -5.25
CA ASN A 187 -2.14 -0.45 -5.08
C ASN A 187 -1.58 0.99 -4.98
N THR A 188 -2.27 1.87 -4.26
CA THR A 188 -1.89 3.28 -4.04
C THR A 188 -1.07 3.56 -2.77
N THR A 189 -0.89 2.58 -1.89
CA THR A 189 -0.39 2.68 -0.51
C THR A 189 1.02 2.09 -0.37
N TYR A 190 1.98 2.71 -1.04
CA TYR A 190 3.38 2.28 -1.07
C TYR A 190 4.14 2.63 0.23
N SER A 191 5.33 2.04 0.38
CA SER A 191 6.19 2.17 1.56
C SER A 191 6.39 3.61 2.07
N GLU A 192 6.56 4.59 1.17
CA GLU A 192 6.75 6.01 1.52
C GLU A 192 5.48 6.67 2.07
N TYR A 193 4.30 6.29 1.59
CA TYR A 193 3.02 6.70 2.19
C TYR A 193 2.95 6.21 3.63
N LEU A 194 3.23 4.92 3.87
CA LEU A 194 3.22 4.33 5.21
C LEU A 194 4.27 4.99 6.11
N ARG A 195 5.48 5.22 5.59
CA ARG A 195 6.58 5.89 6.31
C ARG A 195 6.25 7.33 6.69
N PHE A 196 5.45 8.04 5.89
CA PHE A 196 5.02 9.41 6.17
C PHE A 196 3.80 9.46 7.11
N LYS A 197 2.70 8.78 6.77
CA LYS A 197 1.48 8.80 7.59
C LYS A 197 1.72 8.16 8.97
N GLY A 198 2.54 7.12 9.04
CA GLY A 198 2.95 6.47 10.28
C GLY A 198 4.21 7.06 10.94
N LYS A 199 4.67 8.25 10.53
CA LYS A 199 5.93 8.85 11.03
C LYS A 199 6.00 8.92 12.56
N ASP A 200 4.88 9.19 13.24
CA ASP A 200 4.85 9.38 14.70
C ASP A 200 5.02 8.04 15.46
N LEU A 201 4.83 6.90 14.77
CA LEU A 201 5.17 5.55 15.23
C LEU A 201 6.59 5.15 14.80
N PHE A 202 6.94 5.38 13.52
CA PHE A 202 8.17 4.84 12.94
C PHE A 202 9.42 5.66 13.26
N GLU A 203 9.30 6.97 13.43
CA GLU A 203 10.43 7.84 13.76
C GLU A 203 11.01 7.53 15.16
N PRO A 204 10.21 7.38 16.24
CA PRO A 204 10.74 6.93 17.53
C PRO A 204 11.34 5.53 17.49
N LEU A 205 10.80 4.61 16.67
CA LEU A 205 11.36 3.26 16.51
C LEU A 205 12.73 3.29 15.83
N LEU A 206 12.88 4.06 14.75
CA LEU A 206 14.18 4.24 14.07
C LEU A 206 15.19 4.92 15.00
N GLN A 207 14.79 5.93 15.77
CA GLN A 207 15.63 6.57 16.79
C GLN A 207 16.01 5.62 17.94
N ALA A 208 15.17 4.63 18.24
CA ALA A 208 15.46 3.56 19.19
C ALA A 208 16.25 2.38 18.58
N GLY A 209 16.84 2.55 17.38
CA GLY A 209 17.69 1.55 16.74
C GLY A 209 16.93 0.43 16.01
N TYR A 210 15.62 0.54 15.76
CA TYR A 210 14.92 -0.49 14.99
C TYR A 210 15.26 -0.41 13.50
N LYS A 211 15.30 -1.58 12.85
CA LYS A 211 15.28 -1.75 11.40
C LYS A 211 13.88 -2.14 10.97
N ILE A 212 13.27 -1.38 10.06
CA ILE A 212 11.86 -1.53 9.66
C ILE A 212 11.80 -1.88 8.18
N TYR A 213 11.23 -3.04 7.87
CA TYR A 213 10.87 -3.46 6.52
C TYR A 213 9.36 -3.26 6.31
N PHE A 214 9.00 -2.56 5.25
CA PHE A 214 7.62 -2.50 4.75
C PHE A 214 7.48 -3.49 3.60
N LEU A 215 6.51 -4.41 3.71
CA LEU A 215 6.12 -5.32 2.65
C LEU A 215 4.90 -4.74 1.91
N ASN A 216 5.08 -4.44 0.62
CA ASN A 216 3.98 -4.11 -0.29
C ASN A 216 3.74 -5.28 -1.26
N TYR A 217 2.47 -5.65 -1.43
CA TYR A 217 2.01 -6.70 -2.33
C TYR A 217 1.80 -6.13 -3.74
N ILE A 218 2.14 -6.91 -4.78
CA ILE A 218 1.88 -6.50 -6.17
C ILE A 218 0.38 -6.58 -6.53
N TYR A 219 -0.35 -7.49 -5.87
CA TYR A 219 -1.80 -7.63 -5.96
C TYR A 219 -2.37 -7.63 -4.53
N ASN A 220 -2.79 -6.47 -4.04
CA ASN A 220 -3.36 -6.34 -2.69
C ASN A 220 -4.81 -6.90 -2.62
N SER A 221 -5.52 -6.88 -3.75
CA SER A 221 -6.90 -7.37 -3.95
C SER A 221 -7.08 -8.92 -3.91
N GLN A 222 -5.99 -9.68 -3.87
CA GLN A 222 -6.01 -11.15 -4.01
C GLN A 222 -6.49 -11.90 -2.76
N ASP A 223 -6.51 -13.24 -2.81
CA ASP A 223 -6.80 -14.07 -1.63
C ASP A 223 -5.75 -13.85 -0.53
N MET A 224 -6.17 -13.50 0.70
CA MET A 224 -5.25 -13.22 1.82
C MET A 224 -4.33 -14.41 2.15
N ARG A 225 -4.67 -15.64 1.77
CA ARG A 225 -3.78 -16.81 1.90
C ARG A 225 -2.52 -16.66 1.03
N ASN A 226 -2.66 -16.11 -0.18
CA ASN A 226 -1.54 -15.86 -1.08
C ASN A 226 -0.65 -14.75 -0.51
N SER A 227 -1.25 -13.66 -0.01
CA SER A 227 -0.53 -12.59 0.69
C SER A 227 0.18 -13.10 1.94
N ALA A 228 -0.38 -14.08 2.65
CA ALA A 228 0.28 -14.74 3.77
C ALA A 228 1.44 -15.64 3.35
N ALA A 229 1.38 -16.29 2.18
CA ALA A 229 2.51 -17.01 1.61
C ALA A 229 3.67 -16.06 1.24
N ILE A 230 3.36 -14.86 0.72
CA ILE A 230 4.33 -13.78 0.50
C ILE A 230 4.93 -13.33 1.83
N PHE A 231 4.10 -13.04 2.85
CA PHE A 231 4.58 -12.63 4.19
C PHE A 231 5.50 -13.69 4.81
N HIS A 232 5.16 -14.97 4.69
CA HIS A 232 6.01 -16.08 5.15
C HIS A 232 7.37 -16.08 4.41
N SER A 233 7.38 -15.97 3.08
CA SER A 233 8.63 -15.93 2.30
C SER A 233 9.49 -14.71 2.68
N ALA A 234 8.87 -13.52 2.72
CA ALA A 234 9.52 -12.28 3.17
C ALA A 234 10.11 -12.41 4.58
N SER A 235 9.42 -13.10 5.49
CA SER A 235 9.90 -13.36 6.85
C SER A 235 11.19 -14.19 6.86
N ASN A 236 11.24 -15.28 6.10
CA ASN A 236 12.43 -16.12 5.99
C ASN A 236 13.59 -15.35 5.31
N TYR A 237 13.29 -14.56 4.28
CA TYR A 237 14.29 -13.74 3.61
C TYR A 237 14.87 -12.66 4.54
N VAL A 238 14.02 -11.87 5.19
CA VAL A 238 14.44 -10.83 6.16
C VAL A 238 15.20 -11.44 7.33
N SER A 239 14.81 -12.63 7.81
CA SER A 239 15.58 -13.35 8.84
C SER A 239 16.97 -13.73 8.37
N SER A 240 17.13 -14.20 7.12
CA SER A 240 18.45 -14.57 6.59
C SER A 240 19.40 -13.38 6.45
N LEU A 241 18.85 -12.17 6.24
CA LEU A 241 19.60 -10.91 6.22
C LEU A 241 19.95 -10.35 7.62
N ASN A 242 19.31 -10.85 8.69
CA ASN A 242 19.41 -10.29 10.05
C ASN A 242 19.50 -11.40 11.11
N SER A 243 20.31 -12.43 10.86
CA SER A 243 20.32 -13.71 11.58
C SER A 243 20.64 -13.67 13.09
N ASN A 244 21.06 -12.52 13.63
CA ASN A 244 21.32 -12.30 15.06
C ASN A 244 20.30 -11.36 15.73
N ASN A 245 19.31 -10.85 14.99
CA ASN A 245 18.42 -9.79 15.46
C ASN A 245 17.08 -10.32 15.94
N SER A 246 16.50 -9.68 16.96
CA SER A 246 15.16 -10.03 17.43
C SER A 246 14.09 -9.47 16.48
N MET A 247 13.27 -10.35 15.89
CA MET A 247 12.26 -9.94 14.90
C MET A 247 10.85 -9.78 15.50
N VAL A 248 10.18 -8.71 15.09
CA VAL A 248 8.78 -8.40 15.36
C VAL A 248 7.99 -8.51 14.05
N ALA A 249 6.93 -9.31 14.04
CA ALA A 249 5.95 -9.31 12.97
C ALA A 249 4.91 -8.24 13.28
N ALA A 250 4.56 -7.39 12.32
CA ALA A 250 3.50 -6.43 12.46
C ALA A 250 2.63 -6.35 11.20
N GLY A 251 1.42 -5.85 11.35
CA GLY A 251 0.54 -5.60 10.21
C GLY A 251 -0.52 -4.56 10.53
N VAL A 252 -0.78 -3.69 9.56
CA VAL A 252 -1.79 -2.62 9.64
C VAL A 252 -3.05 -3.06 8.91
N SER A 253 -4.24 -2.85 9.49
CA SER A 253 -5.51 -3.23 8.87
C SER A 253 -5.50 -4.70 8.40
N MET A 254 -5.85 -4.99 7.14
CA MET A 254 -5.74 -6.33 6.53
C MET A 254 -4.39 -7.01 6.78
N GLY A 255 -3.28 -6.26 6.79
CA GLY A 255 -1.95 -6.79 7.03
C GLY A 255 -1.81 -7.48 8.38
N GLY A 256 -2.55 -7.03 9.40
CA GLY A 256 -2.58 -7.70 10.71
C GLY A 256 -3.27 -9.07 10.65
N VAL A 257 -4.26 -9.25 9.76
CA VAL A 257 -4.92 -10.54 9.52
C VAL A 257 -4.01 -11.47 8.72
N ILE A 258 -3.34 -10.93 7.68
CA ILE A 258 -2.36 -11.66 6.86
C ILE A 258 -1.19 -12.15 7.72
N ALA A 259 -0.59 -11.28 8.54
CA ALA A 259 0.50 -11.64 9.44
C ALA A 259 0.05 -12.71 10.46
N ARG A 260 -1.12 -12.54 11.10
CA ARG A 260 -1.70 -13.55 11.99
C ARG A 260 -1.83 -14.91 11.32
N TYR A 261 -2.43 -14.97 10.12
CA TYR A 261 -2.61 -16.21 9.37
C TYR A 261 -1.25 -16.84 9.01
N ALA A 262 -0.29 -16.05 8.52
CA ALA A 262 1.04 -16.53 8.15
C ALA A 262 1.78 -17.16 9.33
N LEU A 263 1.78 -16.50 10.49
CA LEU A 263 2.42 -16.98 11.72
C LEU A 263 1.72 -18.24 12.26
N ALA A 264 0.39 -18.21 12.41
CA ALA A 264 -0.37 -19.34 12.93
C ALA A 264 -0.28 -20.57 12.01
N LYS A 265 -0.29 -20.40 10.68
CA LYS A 265 -0.13 -21.50 9.71
C LYS A 265 1.28 -22.07 9.74
N ALA A 266 2.29 -21.23 9.91
CA ALA A 266 3.69 -21.66 10.03
C ALA A 266 3.93 -22.51 11.29
N GLU A 267 3.41 -22.08 12.44
CA GLU A 267 3.43 -22.86 13.68
C GLU A 267 2.66 -24.18 13.54
N ASN A 268 1.41 -24.12 13.05
CA ASN A 268 0.55 -25.30 12.86
C ASN A 268 1.17 -26.36 11.94
N ASN A 269 2.00 -25.93 10.98
CA ASN A 269 2.70 -26.82 10.05
C ASN A 269 4.09 -27.27 10.56
N GLY A 270 4.47 -26.94 11.79
CA GLY A 270 5.75 -27.34 12.39
C GLY A 270 6.97 -26.58 11.85
N SER A 271 6.77 -25.45 11.17
CA SER A 271 7.83 -24.61 10.60
C SER A 271 7.64 -23.15 11.04
N PRO A 272 7.72 -22.84 12.35
CA PRO A 272 7.42 -21.52 12.89
C PRO A 272 8.34 -20.43 12.32
N LEU A 273 7.78 -19.25 12.10
CA LEU A 273 8.52 -18.08 11.65
C LEU A 273 9.30 -17.44 12.82
N PRO A 274 10.44 -16.75 12.55
CA PRO A 274 11.44 -16.39 13.57
C PRO A 274 11.09 -15.13 14.38
N TYR A 275 9.85 -15.02 14.86
CA TYR A 275 9.32 -13.86 15.56
C TYR A 275 9.11 -14.15 17.05
N TYR A 276 9.42 -13.16 17.90
CA TYR A 276 9.08 -13.21 19.33
C TYR A 276 7.85 -12.34 19.68
N LYS A 277 7.41 -11.49 18.75
CA LYS A 277 6.26 -10.59 18.88
C LYS A 277 5.43 -10.56 17.61
N PHE A 278 4.12 -10.50 17.80
CA PHE A 278 3.15 -10.17 16.77
C PHE A 278 2.38 -8.92 17.18
N VAL A 279 2.37 -7.88 16.32
CA VAL A 279 1.71 -6.59 16.58
C VAL A 279 0.63 -6.33 15.52
N SER A 280 -0.62 -6.38 15.95
CA SER A 280 -1.80 -6.12 15.14
C SER A 280 -2.24 -4.65 15.30
N ILE A 281 -2.19 -3.84 14.24
CA ILE A 281 -2.51 -2.41 14.29
C ILE A 281 -3.79 -2.14 13.49
N ASP A 282 -4.86 -1.71 14.15
CA ASP A 282 -6.17 -1.40 13.53
C ASP A 282 -6.71 -2.52 12.63
N ALA A 283 -6.37 -3.78 12.97
CA ALA A 283 -6.65 -4.92 12.12
C ALA A 283 -8.05 -5.49 12.38
N PRO A 284 -8.87 -5.73 11.36
CA PRO A 284 -10.17 -6.38 11.49
C PRO A 284 -10.00 -7.89 11.72
N GLN A 285 -9.47 -8.27 12.89
CA GLN A 285 -9.07 -9.65 13.22
C GLN A 285 -10.22 -10.68 13.23
N GLN A 286 -11.47 -10.24 13.19
CA GLN A 286 -12.65 -11.08 13.05
C GLN A 286 -13.44 -10.77 11.78
N GLY A 287 -12.88 -9.95 10.88
CA GLY A 287 -13.58 -9.30 9.77
C GLY A 287 -13.99 -7.87 10.07
N ALA A 288 -14.33 -7.14 9.01
CA ALA A 288 -14.73 -5.74 9.03
C ALA A 288 -16.23 -5.60 8.75
N ILE A 289 -16.85 -4.60 9.37
CA ILE A 289 -18.25 -4.23 9.12
C ILE A 289 -18.27 -3.00 8.21
N PHE A 290 -18.81 -3.17 7.00
CA PHE A 290 -19.09 -2.08 6.08
C PHE A 290 -20.59 -2.07 5.76
N SER A 291 -21.23 -0.92 5.85
CA SER A 291 -22.70 -0.78 5.86
C SER A 291 -23.35 -1.51 4.67
N PRO A 292 -24.16 -2.57 4.89
CA PRO A 292 -24.83 -3.30 3.81
C PRO A 292 -25.65 -2.37 2.92
N ALA A 293 -26.51 -1.53 3.52
CA ALA A 293 -27.34 -0.57 2.80
C ALA A 293 -26.54 0.44 1.94
N PHE A 294 -25.25 0.68 2.24
CA PHE A 294 -24.40 1.52 1.40
C PHE A 294 -23.75 0.73 0.26
N GLN A 295 -23.42 -0.54 0.46
CA GLN A 295 -23.01 -1.45 -0.61
C GLN A 295 -24.15 -1.67 -1.61
N ASP A 296 -25.36 -1.95 -1.10
CA ASP A 296 -26.58 -2.11 -1.89
C ASP A 296 -26.86 -0.85 -2.72
N TYR A 297 -26.71 0.34 -2.11
CA TYR A 297 -26.85 1.63 -2.80
C TYR A 297 -25.80 1.83 -3.92
N ILE A 298 -24.54 1.46 -3.67
CA ILE A 298 -23.46 1.54 -4.67
C ILE A 298 -23.78 0.65 -5.88
N GLU A 299 -24.28 -0.57 -5.65
CA GLU A 299 -24.72 -1.47 -6.72
C GLU A 299 -25.96 -0.92 -7.46
N GLU A 300 -26.99 -0.50 -6.72
CA GLU A 300 -28.25 0.03 -7.28
C GLU A 300 -28.03 1.26 -8.17
N LYS A 301 -27.05 2.12 -7.85
CA LYS A 301 -26.70 3.29 -8.68
C LYS A 301 -25.79 2.97 -9.87
N GLY A 302 -25.50 1.70 -10.12
CA GLY A 302 -24.73 1.26 -11.29
C GLY A 302 -23.26 1.64 -11.17
N ALA A 303 -22.61 1.22 -10.08
CA ALA A 303 -21.17 1.36 -9.89
C ALA A 303 -20.38 1.01 -11.16
N SER A 304 -19.44 1.87 -11.52
CA SER A 304 -18.42 1.55 -12.53
C SER A 304 -17.59 0.35 -12.07
N ASP A 305 -17.00 -0.39 -13.01
CA ASP A 305 -16.19 -1.58 -12.66
C ASP A 305 -14.99 -1.21 -11.78
N PHE A 306 -14.48 0.01 -11.93
CA PHE A 306 -13.51 0.60 -11.01
C PHE A 306 -14.02 0.68 -9.56
N GLN A 307 -15.22 1.24 -9.34
CA GLN A 307 -15.83 1.34 -8.02
C GLN A 307 -16.20 -0.04 -7.45
N LYS A 308 -16.64 -0.97 -8.32
CA LYS A 308 -16.89 -2.36 -7.92
C LYS A 308 -15.63 -3.03 -7.42
N HIS A 309 -14.48 -2.86 -8.08
CA HIS A 309 -13.23 -3.54 -7.71
C HIS A 309 -12.80 -3.27 -6.25
N GLY A 310 -13.17 -2.14 -5.64
CA GLY A 310 -12.94 -1.89 -4.21
C GLY A 310 -13.66 -2.85 -3.26
N LEU A 311 -14.69 -3.56 -3.72
CA LEU A 311 -15.49 -4.54 -2.97
C LEU A 311 -15.51 -5.93 -3.64
N ASP A 312 -15.50 -5.99 -4.98
CA ASP A 312 -15.56 -7.19 -5.80
C ASP A 312 -14.17 -7.81 -6.01
N ASN A 313 -13.48 -8.12 -4.90
CA ASN A 313 -12.19 -8.81 -4.92
C ASN A 313 -12.07 -9.80 -3.76
N ASN A 314 -11.12 -10.73 -3.83
CA ASN A 314 -11.01 -11.82 -2.85
C ASN A 314 -10.69 -11.30 -1.44
N ALA A 315 -9.77 -10.34 -1.31
CA ALA A 315 -9.46 -9.73 -0.02
C ALA A 315 -10.70 -9.10 0.63
N ALA A 316 -11.46 -8.28 -0.11
CA ALA A 316 -12.69 -7.65 0.37
C ALA A 316 -13.78 -8.68 0.73
N LYS A 317 -13.96 -9.74 -0.07
CA LYS A 317 -14.93 -10.81 0.19
C LYS A 317 -14.57 -11.70 1.38
N GLN A 318 -13.29 -11.73 1.77
CA GLN A 318 -12.81 -12.42 2.97
C GLN A 318 -12.87 -11.52 4.21
N LEU A 319 -12.50 -10.24 4.06
CA LEU A 319 -12.51 -9.27 5.15
C LEU A 319 -13.93 -8.94 5.63
N LEU A 320 -14.86 -8.66 4.73
CA LEU A 320 -16.17 -8.13 5.10
C LEU A 320 -17.14 -9.24 5.54
N PHE A 321 -17.84 -9.04 6.67
CA PHE A 321 -18.94 -9.93 7.11
C PHE A 321 -20.09 -9.99 6.10
N TYR A 322 -20.36 -8.87 5.44
CA TYR A 322 -21.31 -8.75 4.34
C TYR A 322 -20.60 -8.06 3.17
N ASN A 323 -20.62 -8.70 2.01
CA ASN A 323 -20.10 -8.16 0.77
C ASN A 323 -21.13 -8.46 -0.34
N ILE A 324 -21.63 -7.40 -0.98
CA ILE A 324 -22.68 -7.49 -2.01
C ILE A 324 -22.26 -8.38 -3.20
N TYR A 325 -20.97 -8.42 -3.53
CA TYR A 325 -20.43 -9.19 -4.66
C TYR A 325 -19.99 -10.62 -4.31
N GLY A 326 -20.31 -11.11 -3.11
CA GLY A 326 -20.16 -12.51 -2.71
C GLY A 326 -19.40 -12.72 -1.39
N ASN A 327 -19.51 -13.91 -0.80
CA ASN A 327 -19.00 -14.19 0.54
C ASN A 327 -17.87 -15.24 0.52
N LEU A 328 -16.66 -14.84 0.92
CA LEU A 328 -15.52 -15.73 1.22
C LEU A 328 -15.09 -15.65 2.69
N HIS A 329 -15.78 -14.83 3.49
CA HIS A 329 -15.45 -14.53 4.87
C HIS A 329 -15.52 -15.77 5.76
N THR A 330 -16.65 -16.49 5.73
CA THR A 330 -16.85 -17.66 6.59
C THR A 330 -15.85 -18.78 6.30
N SER A 331 -15.50 -19.02 5.03
CA SER A 331 -14.52 -20.07 4.69
C SER A 331 -13.09 -19.69 5.10
N PHE A 332 -12.69 -18.43 4.91
CA PHE A 332 -11.39 -17.92 5.36
C PHE A 332 -11.27 -17.93 6.89
N TYR A 333 -12.24 -17.39 7.62
CA TYR A 333 -12.16 -17.32 9.08
C TYR A 333 -12.35 -18.68 9.76
N ASN A 334 -13.13 -19.62 9.20
CA ASN A 334 -13.17 -20.99 9.72
C ASN A 334 -11.81 -21.68 9.59
N GLU A 335 -11.11 -21.52 8.45
CA GLU A 335 -9.76 -22.06 8.26
C GLU A 335 -8.77 -21.41 9.24
N LEU A 336 -8.74 -20.08 9.32
CA LEU A 336 -7.86 -19.33 10.23
C LEU A 336 -8.09 -19.72 11.69
N ASN A 337 -9.34 -19.75 12.15
CA ASN A 337 -9.67 -20.06 13.54
C ASN A 337 -9.36 -21.51 13.92
N ASN A 338 -9.33 -22.45 12.96
CA ASN A 338 -8.95 -23.84 13.22
C ASN A 338 -7.44 -24.07 13.42
N LEU A 339 -6.59 -23.11 13.01
CA LEU A 339 -5.13 -23.21 13.22
C LEU A 339 -4.77 -23.19 14.71
N ASN A 340 -3.61 -23.78 15.06
CA ASN A 340 -3.07 -23.78 16.42
C ASN A 340 -4.11 -24.25 17.47
N GLY A 341 -4.69 -25.43 17.23
CA GLY A 341 -5.62 -26.07 18.16
C GLY A 341 -6.96 -25.38 18.33
N GLY A 342 -7.44 -24.63 17.33
CA GLY A 342 -8.70 -23.88 17.40
C GLY A 342 -8.58 -22.48 18.00
N THR A 343 -7.35 -21.99 18.25
CA THR A 343 -7.13 -20.61 18.69
C THR A 343 -7.08 -19.64 17.50
N GLY A 344 -6.52 -20.09 16.37
CA GLY A 344 -6.25 -19.29 15.18
C GLY A 344 -5.25 -18.16 15.36
N TYR A 345 -4.49 -18.10 16.46
CA TYR A 345 -3.44 -17.11 16.70
C TYR A 345 -2.08 -17.80 16.82
N PRO A 346 -0.97 -17.12 16.46
CA PRO A 346 0.35 -17.60 16.84
C PRO A 346 0.48 -17.69 18.36
N SER A 347 1.20 -18.72 18.79
CA SER A 347 1.36 -19.16 20.18
C SER A 347 2.79 -19.02 20.67
N LEU A 348 3.76 -18.87 19.76
CA LEU A 348 5.17 -18.66 20.07
C LEU A 348 5.55 -17.16 20.17
N THR A 349 4.62 -16.26 19.85
CA THR A 349 4.79 -14.80 19.94
C THR A 349 4.07 -14.19 21.14
N GLU A 350 4.65 -13.15 21.74
CA GLU A 350 3.87 -12.19 22.54
C GLU A 350 2.93 -11.44 21.57
N ASN A 351 1.64 -11.76 21.65
CA ASN A 351 0.60 -11.14 20.83
C ASN A 351 0.20 -9.79 21.43
N ILE A 352 0.32 -8.74 20.63
CA ILE A 352 -0.03 -7.36 20.97
C ILE A 352 -0.98 -6.87 19.88
N GLY A 353 -1.88 -5.96 20.23
CA GLY A 353 -2.34 -5.02 19.22
C GLY A 353 -2.94 -3.75 19.78
N ILE A 354 -3.31 -2.89 18.85
CA ILE A 354 -3.54 -1.47 19.05
C ILE A 354 -4.79 -1.10 18.22
N SER A 355 -5.76 -0.41 18.83
CA SER A 355 -7.00 0.02 18.15
C SER A 355 -7.84 -1.17 17.64
N PHE A 356 -8.30 -2.03 18.56
CA PHE A 356 -9.25 -3.08 18.19
C PHE A 356 -10.69 -2.61 18.30
N SER A 357 -11.46 -2.76 17.23
CA SER A 357 -12.91 -2.87 17.35
C SER A 357 -13.27 -4.28 17.82
N ASN A 358 -13.93 -4.41 18.98
CA ASN A 358 -14.60 -5.66 19.34
C ASN A 358 -15.93 -5.43 20.09
N GLY A 359 -16.83 -6.41 19.98
CA GLY A 359 -17.99 -6.56 20.85
C GLY A 359 -17.81 -7.66 21.91
N THR A 360 -16.76 -8.48 21.78
CA THR A 360 -16.41 -9.57 22.68
C THR A 360 -14.88 -9.74 22.79
N PRO A 361 -14.34 -10.24 23.91
CA PRO A 361 -12.91 -10.52 24.04
C PRO A 361 -12.41 -11.53 23.01
N ASN A 362 -11.19 -11.31 22.53
CA ASN A 362 -10.52 -12.20 21.59
C ASN A 362 -10.08 -13.50 22.29
N SER A 363 -10.18 -14.66 21.63
CA SER A 363 -9.90 -15.97 22.24
C SER A 363 -8.41 -16.29 22.44
N GLY A 364 -7.51 -15.52 21.79
CA GLY A 364 -6.06 -15.68 21.93
C GLY A 364 -5.51 -15.01 23.20
N ASN A 365 -4.49 -15.63 23.80
CA ASN A 365 -3.67 -14.98 24.81
C ASN A 365 -2.90 -13.82 24.17
N GLY A 366 -3.02 -12.60 24.74
CA GLY A 366 -2.36 -11.40 24.23
C GLY A 366 -2.64 -10.15 25.07
N ARG A 367 -1.90 -9.08 24.78
CA ARG A 367 -2.14 -7.73 25.29
C ARG A 367 -2.89 -6.92 24.25
N TRP A 368 -4.19 -6.74 24.47
CA TRP A 368 -5.06 -5.96 23.62
C TRP A 368 -5.18 -4.54 24.20
N VAL A 369 -4.77 -3.52 23.45
CA VAL A 369 -4.62 -2.11 23.90
C VAL A 369 -5.44 -1.16 23.03
#